data_AF-A0A183DD44-F1
#
_entry.id   AF-A0A183DD44-F1
#
_cell.length_a   1.000
_cell.length_b   1.000
_cell.length_c   1.000
_cell.angle_alpha   90.00
_cell.angle_beta   90.00
_cell.angle_gamma   90.00
#
_symmetry.space_group_name_H-M   'P 1'
#
loop_
_entity.id
_entity.type
_entity.pdbx_description
1 polymer ?
#
loop_
_entity_poly.entity_id
_entity_poly.type
_entity_poly.pdbx_seq_one_letter_code
_entity_poly.pdbx_strand_id
1 'polypeptide(L)'
;MFKYNKFKVRIIQEKVTTPTTTVYRCGPLIDLCRGPHVRHTGKVKALAVIKTSSSYWEGRSDAETLTRLYGISFPDSKQLKEWQKLQVCSDLLS
;
A
#
# COMPACT_ATOMS: atom_id res chain seq x y z
N MET A 1 9.90 10.21 -15.56
CA MET A 1 9.83 9.74 -14.16
C MET A 1 9.36 8.28 -14.06
N PHE A 2 8.18 7.90 -14.59
CA PHE A 2 7.61 6.54 -14.41
C PHE A 2 7.67 5.62 -15.65
N LYS A 3 8.51 5.91 -16.66
CA LYS A 3 8.54 5.18 -17.94
C LYS A 3 8.75 3.66 -17.80
N TYR A 4 9.40 3.22 -16.72
CA TYR A 4 9.69 1.81 -16.45
C TYR A 4 8.48 1.02 -15.89
N ASN A 5 7.42 1.70 -15.43
CA ASN A 5 6.28 1.04 -14.80
C ASN A 5 4.99 1.35 -15.58
N LYS A 6 4.53 0.36 -16.36
CA LYS A 6 3.31 0.47 -17.18
C LYS A 6 2.06 0.83 -16.37
N PHE A 7 1.94 0.34 -15.14
CA PHE A 7 0.78 0.58 -14.28
C PHE A 7 0.72 2.03 -13.79
N LYS A 8 1.85 2.60 -13.38
CA LYS A 8 1.92 4.01 -12.97
C LYS A 8 1.63 4.95 -14.15
N VAL A 9 2.10 4.62 -15.35
CA VAL A 9 1.79 5.39 -16.57
C VAL A 9 0.29 5.33 -16.89
N ARG A 10 -0.32 4.13 -16.85
CA ARG A 10 -1.79 3.97 -16.99
C ARG A 10 -2.55 4.82 -15.99
N ILE A 11 -2.20 4.76 -14.69
CA ILE A 11 -2.85 5.57 -13.65
C ILE A 11 -2.76 7.07 -13.97
N ILE A 12 -1.62 7.56 -14.45
CA ILE A 12 -1.49 8.98 -14.83
C ILE A 12 -2.43 9.31 -15.99
N GLN A 13 -2.46 8.48 -17.04
CA GLN A 13 -3.29 8.72 -18.22
C GLN A 13 -4.79 8.64 -17.92
N GLU A 14 -5.20 7.73 -17.05
CA GLU A 14 -6.61 7.43 -16.79
C GLU A 14 -7.19 8.25 -15.63
N LYS A 15 -6.39 8.53 -14.58
CA LYS A 15 -6.90 9.09 -13.31
C LYS A 15 -6.44 10.51 -13.01
N VAL A 16 -5.48 11.06 -13.75
CA VAL A 16 -5.05 12.46 -13.62
C VAL A 16 -5.75 13.27 -14.70
N THR A 17 -6.88 13.87 -14.32
CA THR A 17 -7.66 14.77 -15.19
C THR A 17 -7.27 16.24 -15.04
N THR A 18 -6.43 16.56 -14.06
CA THR A 18 -5.95 17.92 -13.78
C THR A 18 -4.63 18.21 -14.50
N PRO A 19 -4.30 19.49 -14.78
CA PRO A 19 -3.05 19.86 -15.43
C PRO A 19 -1.80 19.42 -14.66
N THR A 20 -1.91 19.31 -13.34
CA THR A 20 -0.81 18.89 -12.45
C THR A 20 -1.29 17.83 -11.47
N THR A 21 -0.35 16.99 -11.01
CA THR A 21 -0.56 16.00 -9.95
C THR A 21 0.63 16.02 -8.99
N THR A 22 0.42 15.55 -7.78
CA THR A 22 1.46 15.47 -6.75
C THR A 22 2.15 14.11 -6.75
N VAL A 23 3.44 14.13 -6.42
CA VAL A 23 4.25 12.93 -6.23
C VAL A 23 4.91 12.99 -4.86
N TYR A 24 4.99 11.84 -4.20
CA TYR A 24 5.73 11.68 -2.96
C TYR A 24 7.11 11.08 -3.25
N ARG A 25 8.14 11.64 -2.63
CA ARG A 25 9.52 11.13 -2.72
C ARG A 25 10.07 10.82 -1.33
N CYS A 26 10.54 9.60 -1.15
CA CYS A 26 11.24 9.15 0.06
C CYS A 26 12.56 8.47 -0.34
N GLY A 27 13.67 9.22 -0.29
CA GLY A 27 14.96 8.75 -0.80
C GLY A 27 14.90 8.41 -2.30
N PRO A 28 15.21 7.16 -2.71
CA PRO A 28 15.09 6.72 -4.10
C PRO A 28 13.64 6.38 -4.51
N LEU A 29 12.74 6.15 -3.55
CA LEU A 29 11.34 5.83 -3.83
C LEU A 29 10.60 7.09 -4.29
N ILE A 30 9.92 6.98 -5.42
CA ILE A 30 9.01 8.01 -5.93
C ILE A 30 7.67 7.36 -6.25
N ASP A 31 6.58 7.94 -5.73
CA ASP A 31 5.25 7.41 -5.93
C ASP A 31 4.18 8.48 -6.19
N LEU A 32 3.13 8.08 -6.91
CA LEU A 32 1.97 8.92 -7.19
C LEU A 32 1.03 8.85 -5.99
N CYS A 33 1.08 9.85 -5.12
CA CYS A 33 0.23 9.89 -3.94
C CYS A 33 -0.17 11.33 -3.62
N ARG A 34 -1.45 11.52 -3.30
CA ARG A 34 -2.03 12.84 -2.98
C ARG A 34 -1.76 13.28 -1.54
N GLY A 35 -1.32 12.37 -0.66
CA GLY A 35 -1.06 12.65 0.75
C GLY A 35 -2.33 12.85 1.59
N PRO A 36 -2.19 13.16 2.90
CA PRO A 36 -0.96 13.50 3.63
C PRO A 36 -0.12 12.28 4.05
N HIS A 37 1.20 12.45 4.12
CA HIS A 37 2.13 11.41 4.62
C HIS A 37 2.62 11.76 6.03
N VAL A 38 3.12 10.75 6.75
CA VAL A 38 3.86 10.97 7.99
C VAL A 38 5.11 11.82 7.72
N ARG A 39 5.43 12.72 8.65
CA ARG A 39 6.56 13.66 8.48
C ARG A 39 7.90 12.94 8.25
N HIS A 40 8.13 11.83 8.94
CA HIS A 40 9.35 11.03 8.83
C HIS A 40 9.02 9.54 8.98
N THR A 41 9.75 8.69 8.27
CA THR A 41 9.60 7.22 8.28
C THR A 41 9.86 6.61 9.66
N GLY A 42 10.64 7.25 10.52
CA GLY A 42 10.87 6.82 11.90
C GLY A 42 9.62 6.79 12.80
N LYS A 43 8.49 7.35 12.33
CA LYS A 43 7.19 7.19 13.00
C LYS A 43 6.57 5.80 12.79
N VAL A 44 6.97 5.09 11.74
CA VAL A 44 6.56 3.72 11.46
C VAL A 44 7.52 2.79 12.19
N LYS A 45 7.20 2.42 13.44
CA LYS A 45 8.10 1.63 14.30
C LYS A 45 7.82 0.14 14.26
N ALA A 46 6.56 -0.24 14.11
CA ALA A 46 6.14 -1.64 14.07
C ALA A 46 5.34 -1.87 12.81
N LEU A 47 5.75 -2.83 11.98
CA LEU A 47 5.07 -3.20 10.73
C LEU A 47 5.10 -4.72 10.58
N ALA A 48 4.00 -5.30 10.12
CA ALA A 48 3.88 -6.73 9.83
C ALA A 48 3.17 -6.95 8.49
N VAL A 49 3.64 -7.93 7.72
CA VAL A 49 2.94 -8.46 6.55
C VAL A 49 2.03 -9.59 7.03
N ILE A 50 0.75 -9.52 6.66
CA ILE A 50 -0.29 -10.41 7.20
C ILE A 50 -0.62 -11.50 6.20
N LYS A 51 -0.90 -11.12 4.95
CA LYS A 51 -1.44 -12.03 3.95
C LYS A 51 -1.00 -11.61 2.55
N THR A 52 -0.92 -12.61 1.67
CA THR A 52 -0.76 -12.41 0.24
C THR A 52 -2.01 -12.95 -0.46
N SER A 53 -2.49 -12.25 -1.48
CA SER A 53 -3.55 -12.74 -2.35
C SER A 53 -3.25 -12.41 -3.81
N SER A 54 -3.86 -13.14 -4.74
CA SER A 54 -3.97 -12.67 -6.12
C SER A 54 -5.07 -11.61 -6.22
N SER A 55 -4.92 -10.72 -7.19
CA SER A 55 -5.92 -9.72 -7.57
C SER A 55 -5.76 -9.43 -9.06
N TYR A 56 -6.78 -8.87 -9.69
CA TYR A 56 -6.69 -8.44 -11.09
C TYR A 56 -6.62 -6.92 -11.17
N TRP A 57 -6.01 -6.39 -12.22
CA TRP A 57 -5.98 -4.95 -12.47
C TRP A 57 -7.41 -4.38 -12.54
N GLU A 58 -7.68 -3.35 -11.75
CA GLU A 58 -9.02 -2.76 -11.54
C GLU A 58 -10.14 -3.76 -11.20
N GLY A 59 -9.80 -4.96 -10.71
CA GLY A 59 -10.77 -6.01 -10.41
C GLY A 59 -11.38 -6.70 -11.64
N ARG A 60 -10.84 -6.45 -12.84
CA ARG A 60 -11.33 -7.05 -14.08
C ARG A 60 -10.62 -8.39 -14.35
N SER A 61 -11.38 -9.48 -14.40
CA SER A 61 -10.83 -10.85 -14.51
C SER A 61 -10.11 -11.14 -15.83
N ASP A 62 -10.38 -10.36 -16.87
CA ASP A 62 -9.72 -10.39 -18.18
C ASP A 62 -8.42 -9.58 -18.22
N ALA A 63 -8.15 -8.78 -17.19
CA ALA A 63 -6.96 -7.94 -17.10
C ALA A 63 -5.78 -8.65 -16.41
N GLU A 64 -4.63 -7.97 -16.37
CA GLU A 64 -3.40 -8.55 -15.82
C GLU A 64 -3.55 -8.93 -14.33
N THR A 65 -3.08 -10.13 -13.99
CA THR A 65 -3.03 -10.61 -12.60
C THR A 65 -1.89 -9.95 -11.83
N LEU A 66 -2.18 -9.55 -10.60
CA LEU A 66 -1.29 -8.87 -9.68
C LEU A 66 -1.30 -9.53 -8.31
N THR A 67 -0.16 -9.50 -7.64
CA THR A 67 -0.03 -9.95 -6.25
C THR A 67 -0.35 -8.79 -5.31
N ARG A 68 -1.36 -8.97 -4.46
CA ARG A 68 -1.71 -8.04 -3.40
C ARG A 68 -1.05 -8.50 -2.10
N LEU A 69 -0.29 -7.59 -1.48
CA LEU A 69 0.31 -7.78 -0.17
C LEU A 69 -0.47 -6.96 0.86
N TYR A 70 -0.95 -7.62 1.90
CA TYR A 70 -1.60 -6.99 3.05
C TYR A 70 -0.58 -6.81 4.16
N GLY A 71 -0.48 -5.60 4.68
CA GLY A 71 0.36 -5.29 5.83
C GLY A 71 -0.31 -4.28 6.75
N ILE A 72 0.11 -4.28 8.00
CA ILE A 72 -0.36 -3.35 9.04
C ILE A 72 0.84 -2.71 9.73
N SER A 73 0.66 -1.49 10.22
CA SER A 73 1.68 -0.76 10.96
C SER A 73 1.09 -0.07 12.19
N PHE A 74 1.86 -0.02 13.27
CA PHE A 74 1.55 0.69 14.50
C PHE A 74 2.69 1.64 14.93
N PRO A 75 2.37 2.71 15.69
CA PRO A 75 3.38 3.63 16.23
C PRO A 75 4.35 2.97 17.23
N ASP A 76 3.96 1.84 17.84
CA ASP A 76 4.79 1.08 18.76
C ASP A 76 4.55 -0.44 18.66
N SER A 77 5.52 -1.22 19.14
CA SER A 77 5.49 -2.68 19.06
C SER A 77 4.52 -3.34 20.06
N LYS A 78 4.08 -2.65 21.12
CA LYS A 78 3.11 -3.20 22.07
C LYS A 78 1.74 -3.28 21.42
N GLN A 79 1.33 -2.21 20.71
CA GLN A 79 0.07 -2.19 19.95
C GLN A 79 0.04 -3.26 18.88
N LEU A 80 1.15 -3.47 18.14
CA LEU A 80 1.21 -4.54 17.14
C LEU A 80 1.02 -5.93 17.76
N LYS A 81 1.69 -6.20 18.89
CA LYS A 81 1.55 -7.49 19.59
C LYS A 81 0.13 -7.69 20.12
N GLU A 82 -0.50 -6.65 20.65
CA GLU A 82 -1.88 -6.73 21.13
C GLU A 82 -2.84 -7.01 19.98
N TRP A 83 -2.70 -6.30 18.86
CA TRP A 83 -3.46 -6.56 17.65
C TRP A 83 -3.27 -7.99 17.14
N GLN A 84 -2.04 -8.51 17.13
CA GLN A 84 -1.76 -9.90 16.72
C GLN A 84 -2.49 -10.93 17.60
N LYS A 85 -2.53 -10.73 18.92
CA LYS A 85 -3.30 -11.62 19.82
C LYS A 85 -4.79 -11.60 19.51
N LEU A 86 -5.34 -10.42 19.22
CA LEU A 86 -6.75 -10.28 18.84
C LEU A 86 -7.06 -11.00 17.52
N GLN A 87 -6.16 -10.96 16.54
CA GLN A 87 -6.36 -11.67 15.27
C GLN A 87 -6.42 -13.20 15.47
N VAL A 88 -5.51 -13.76 16.27
CA VAL A 88 -5.51 -15.21 16.56
C VAL A 88 -6.83 -15.67 17.20
N CYS A 89 -7.40 -14.85 18.08
CA CYS A 89 -8.69 -15.14 18.70
C CYS A 89 -9.86 -15.03 17.70
N SER A 90 -9.78 -14.10 16.75
CA SER A 90 -10.78 -13.96 15.68
C SER A 90 -10.73 -15.12 14.69
N ASP A 91 -9.55 -15.61 14.34
CA ASP A 91 -9.37 -16.75 13.42
C ASP A 91 -9.85 -18.08 14.02
N LEU A 92 -9.95 -18.17 15.35
CA LEU A 92 -10.52 -19.31 16.08
C LEU A 92 -12.06 -19.31 16.11
N LEU A 93 -12.69 -18.18 15.78
CA LEU A 93 -14.15 -18.02 15.76
C LEU A 93 -14.76 -18.11 14.35
N SER A 94 -13.93 -18.31 13.33
CA SER A 94 -14.32 -18.50 11.92
C SER A 94 -14.06 -19.93 11.47
#